data_AF-A0A2E9Z0B0-F1
#
_entry.id   AF-A0A2E9Z0B0-F1
#
_cell.length_a   1.000
_cell.length_b   1.000
_cell.length_c   1.000
_cell.angle_alpha   90.00
_cell.angle_beta   90.00
_cell.angle_gamma   90.00
#
_symmetry.space_group_name_H-M   'P 1'
#
loop_
_entity.id
_entity.type
_entity.pdbx_description
1 polymer ?
#
loop_
_entity_poly.entity_id
_entity_poly.type
_entity_poly.pdbx_seq_one_letter_code
_entity_poly.pdbx_strand_id
1 'polypeptide(L)'
;MFQYLLQRLAFAIFGLAALALTVFTIMAATGQLAWLEIPLNYNGQPVENAGMYAQIGLTVLAIGICFFIPTNRRIMQLENSHRKFSINMDDVARAYAAVHAADRASTFRMSSEFDAVRERLSYLRDHPDLSTLEPGLLEVAAQMSHISKELATLYADDKIDRARSFLKQRQEEVDLFNSRLDQAKGISNEMKHWLHEVELEESVASAQLERLRAEMREVMPELGIERVVATDGLNDTNDGRDHDSRIIEMQPKAAE
;
A
#
# COMPACT_ATOMS: atom_id res chain seq x y z
N MET A 1 21.12 18.14 9.23
CA MET A 1 20.95 18.68 10.60
C MET A 1 20.61 20.17 10.59
N PHE A 2 21.38 21.00 9.87
CA PHE A 2 21.14 22.45 9.74
C PHE A 2 19.75 22.81 9.18
N GLN A 3 19.31 22.15 8.10
CA GLN A 3 17.96 22.35 7.52
C GLN A 3 16.83 22.05 8.51
N TYR A 4 16.97 21.00 9.32
CA TYR A 4 15.96 20.64 10.34
C TYR A 4 15.90 21.68 11.46
N LEU A 5 17.05 22.22 11.87
CA LEU A 5 17.13 23.28 12.87
C LEU A 5 16.48 24.57 12.35
N LEU A 6 16.78 24.95 11.11
CA LEU A 6 16.24 26.13 10.44
C LEU A 6 14.72 26.04 10.26
N GLN A 7 14.22 24.88 9.85
CA GLN A 7 12.79 24.63 9.69
C GLN A 7 12.04 24.70 11.03
N ARG A 8 12.61 24.13 12.09
CA ARG A 8 12.02 24.19 13.43
C ARG A 8 12.00 25.61 14.01
N LEU A 9 13.05 26.38 13.73
CA LEU A 9 13.15 27.79 14.12
C LEU A 9 12.13 28.63 13.33
N ALA A 10 12.01 28.43 12.01
CA ALA A 10 10.99 29.09 11.20
C ALA A 10 9.57 28.81 11.72
N PHE A 11 9.26 27.56 12.09
CA PHE A 11 7.96 27.22 12.69
C PHE A 11 7.72 27.89 14.04
N ALA A 12 8.74 27.95 14.91
CA ALA A 12 8.61 28.65 16.18
C ALA A 12 8.31 30.13 15.95
N ILE A 13 9.00 30.78 15.01
CA ILE A 13 8.77 32.18 14.66
C ILE A 13 7.35 32.39 14.10
N PHE A 14 6.92 31.58 13.13
CA PHE A 14 5.59 31.71 12.53
C PHE A 14 4.46 31.45 13.53
N GLY A 15 4.60 30.44 14.38
CA GLY A 15 3.62 30.16 15.43
C GLY A 15 3.53 31.29 16.46
N LEU A 16 4.67 31.85 16.87
CA LEU A 16 4.73 32.96 17.82
C LEU A 16 4.16 34.25 17.20
N ALA A 17 4.44 34.51 15.92
CA ALA A 17 3.87 35.63 15.19
C ALA A 17 2.34 35.51 15.03
N ALA A 18 1.83 34.32 14.71
CA ALA A 18 0.40 34.07 14.63
C ALA A 18 -0.28 34.28 15.99
N LEU A 19 0.32 33.80 17.08
CA LEU A 19 -0.18 33.98 18.45
C LEU A 19 -0.16 35.46 18.86
N ALA A 20 0.89 36.20 18.52
CA ALA A 20 0.96 37.63 18.78
C ALA A 20 -0.14 38.40 18.03
N LEU A 21 -0.40 38.05 16.75
CA LEU A 21 -1.46 38.65 15.95
C LEU A 21 -2.86 38.36 16.52
N THR A 22 -3.12 37.14 17.00
CA THR A 22 -4.41 36.80 17.60
C THR A 22 -4.64 37.54 18.91
N VAL A 23 -3.61 37.60 19.78
CA VAL A 23 -3.68 38.39 21.02
C VAL A 23 -3.91 39.86 20.71
N PHE A 24 -3.18 40.43 19.75
CA PHE A 24 -3.36 41.82 19.33
C PHE A 24 -4.79 42.11 18.84
N THR A 25 -5.40 41.15 18.14
CA THR A 25 -6.77 41.29 17.60
C THR A 25 -7.85 41.10 18.66
N ILE A 26 -7.65 40.21 19.62
CA ILE A 26 -8.53 40.06 20.78
C ILE A 26 -8.47 41.31 21.68
N MET A 27 -7.27 41.86 21.85
CA MET A 27 -7.04 43.02 22.69
C MET A 27 -7.58 44.31 22.04
N ALA A 28 -7.53 44.42 20.70
CA ALA A 28 -8.24 45.46 19.96
C ALA A 28 -9.77 45.28 20.01
N ALA A 29 -10.27 44.04 19.92
CA ALA A 29 -11.70 43.74 20.02
C ALA A 29 -12.31 44.05 21.40
N THR A 30 -11.52 43.89 22.48
CA THR A 30 -11.93 44.25 23.85
C THR A 30 -11.78 45.73 24.15
N GLY A 31 -11.35 46.56 23.18
CA GLY A 31 -11.19 48.00 23.32
C GLY A 31 -9.98 48.41 24.16
N GLN A 32 -9.08 47.48 24.47
CA GLN A 32 -7.85 47.75 25.23
C GLN A 32 -6.74 48.34 24.35
N LEU A 33 -6.75 48.03 23.05
CA LEU A 33 -5.86 48.59 22.04
C LEU A 33 -6.67 49.23 20.90
N ALA A 34 -6.13 50.29 20.31
CA ALA A 34 -6.69 50.86 19.08
C ALA A 34 -6.49 49.87 17.92
N TRP A 35 -7.51 49.78 17.06
CA TRP A 35 -7.40 49.06 15.80
C TRP A 35 -6.34 49.69 14.91
N LEU A 36 -5.73 48.88 14.05
CA LEU A 36 -4.79 49.39 13.05
C LEU A 36 -5.53 50.41 12.16
N GLU A 37 -4.98 51.61 11.98
CA GLU A 37 -5.54 52.61 11.07
C GLU A 37 -4.85 52.48 9.71
N ILE A 38 -5.64 52.18 8.67
CA ILE A 38 -5.16 52.09 7.30
C ILE A 38 -6.00 53.04 6.45
N PRO A 39 -5.43 54.14 5.90
CA PRO A 39 -6.15 55.03 5.01
C PRO A 39 -6.33 54.37 3.65
N LEU A 40 -7.45 53.68 3.46
CA LEU A 40 -7.79 52.99 2.21
C LEU A 40 -8.95 53.72 1.52
N ASN A 41 -8.75 54.12 0.26
CA ASN A 41 -9.81 54.71 -0.56
C ASN A 41 -10.23 53.71 -1.64
N TYR A 42 -11.53 53.46 -1.76
CA TYR A 42 -12.09 52.63 -2.82
C TYR A 42 -13.04 53.48 -3.66
N ASN A 43 -12.75 53.59 -4.95
CA ASN A 43 -13.54 54.41 -5.88
C ASN A 43 -13.75 55.87 -5.41
N GLY A 44 -12.71 56.48 -4.83
CA GLY A 44 -12.74 57.87 -4.34
C GLY A 44 -13.46 58.10 -3.01
N GLN A 45 -14.04 57.06 -2.40
CA GLN A 45 -14.63 57.13 -1.06
C GLN A 45 -13.68 56.48 -0.02
N PRO A 46 -13.48 57.09 1.15
CA PRO A 46 -12.72 56.47 2.22
C PRO A 46 -13.46 55.24 2.73
N VAL A 47 -12.76 54.11 2.82
CA VAL A 47 -13.30 52.87 3.38
C VAL A 47 -13.21 52.95 4.90
N GLU A 48 -14.37 53.08 5.53
CA GLU A 48 -14.47 53.11 6.98
C GLU A 48 -14.03 51.75 7.57
N ASN A 49 -13.27 51.79 8.66
CA ASN A 49 -12.75 50.61 9.36
C ASN A 49 -11.87 49.68 8.51
N ALA A 50 -11.25 50.17 7.43
CA ALA A 50 -10.38 49.36 6.55
C ALA A 50 -9.30 48.58 7.32
N GLY A 51 -8.71 49.18 8.35
CA GLY A 51 -7.68 48.51 9.14
C GLY A 51 -8.21 47.45 10.12
N MET A 52 -9.47 47.53 10.56
CA MET A 52 -10.13 46.44 11.30
C MET A 52 -10.29 45.19 10.43
N TYR A 53 -10.78 45.38 9.20
CA TYR A 53 -10.92 44.27 8.23
C TYR A 53 -9.56 43.67 7.85
N ALA A 54 -8.55 44.51 7.64
CA ALA A 54 -7.20 44.05 7.33
C ALA A 54 -6.59 43.24 8.47
N GLN A 55 -6.75 43.70 9.72
CA GLN A 55 -6.24 43.02 10.90
C GLN A 55 -6.91 41.66 11.10
N ILE A 56 -8.25 41.60 11.01
CA ILE A 56 -8.99 40.34 11.11
C ILE A 56 -8.59 39.39 9.98
N GLY A 57 -8.54 39.86 8.74
CA GLY A 57 -8.13 39.06 7.59
C GLY A 57 -6.72 38.48 7.74
N LEU A 58 -5.75 39.28 8.20
CA LEU A 58 -4.39 38.84 8.47
C LEU A 58 -4.34 37.75 9.55
N THR A 59 -5.13 37.89 10.62
CA THR A 59 -5.16 36.89 11.70
C THR A 59 -5.76 35.56 11.26
N VAL A 60 -6.86 35.59 10.50
CA VAL A 60 -7.49 34.38 9.96
C VAL A 60 -6.52 33.66 9.02
N LEU A 61 -5.83 34.42 8.16
CA LEU A 61 -4.81 33.88 7.27
C LEU A 61 -3.65 33.24 8.05
N ALA A 62 -3.13 33.92 9.07
CA ALA A 62 -2.04 33.40 9.91
C ALA A 62 -2.42 32.12 10.66
N ILE A 63 -3.65 32.04 11.20
CA ILE A 63 -4.20 30.84 11.82
C ILE A 63 -4.35 29.72 10.78
N GLY A 64 -4.90 30.03 9.59
CA GLY A 64 -5.06 29.09 8.50
C GLY A 64 -3.73 28.44 8.11
N ILE A 65 -2.68 29.25 7.92
CA ILE A 65 -1.33 28.73 7.65
C ILE A 65 -0.83 27.82 8.78
N CYS A 66 -1.11 28.15 10.05
CA CYS A 66 -0.73 27.30 11.18
C CYS A 66 -1.40 25.92 11.15
N PHE A 67 -2.62 25.80 10.60
CA PHE A 67 -3.29 24.49 10.42
C PHE A 67 -2.64 23.62 9.34
N PHE A 68 -2.02 24.21 8.31
CA PHE A 68 -1.37 23.45 7.23
C PHE A 68 0.02 22.90 7.61
N ILE A 69 0.69 23.52 8.59
CA ILE A 69 2.03 23.12 9.07
C ILE A 69 2.10 21.67 9.61
N PRO A 70 1.21 21.19 10.50
CA PRO A 70 1.27 19.82 11.01
C PRO A 70 1.05 18.75 9.92
N THR A 71 0.27 19.05 8.88
CA THR A 71 0.00 18.12 7.77
C THR A 71 1.25 17.83 6.95
N ASN A 72 2.05 18.86 6.62
CA ASN A 72 3.32 18.69 5.91
C ASN A 72 4.35 17.91 6.74
N ARG A 73 4.30 18.00 8.07
CA ARG A 73 5.18 17.25 8.96
C ARG A 73 4.91 15.75 8.91
N ARG A 74 3.63 15.35 8.83
CA ARG A 74 3.23 13.94 8.74
C ARG A 74 3.72 13.31 7.44
N ILE A 75 3.61 14.05 6.32
CA ILE A 75 4.08 13.62 5.00
C ILE A 75 5.61 13.46 4.99
N MET A 76 6.35 14.44 5.53
CA MET A 76 7.82 14.38 5.58
C MET A 76 8.37 13.30 6.55
N GLN A 77 7.57 12.86 7.53
CA GLN A 77 7.89 11.71 8.38
C GLN A 77 7.71 10.37 7.64
N LEU A 78 6.70 10.26 6.77
CA LEU A 78 6.48 9.05 5.96
C LEU A 78 7.64 8.83 4.97
N GLU A 79 8.08 9.88 4.29
CA GLU A 79 9.20 9.82 3.34
C GLU A 79 10.53 9.46 4.03
N ASN A 80 10.81 10.05 5.21
CA ASN A 80 12.00 9.69 5.98
C ASN A 80 11.92 8.28 6.59
N SER A 81 10.71 7.80 6.94
CA SER A 81 10.54 6.43 7.44
C SER A 81 10.89 5.40 6.37
N HIS A 82 10.50 5.64 5.12
CA HIS A 82 10.81 4.75 3.99
C HIS A 82 12.33 4.66 3.73
N ARG A 83 13.05 5.78 3.82
CA ARG A 83 14.52 5.83 3.71
C ARG A 83 15.26 5.25 4.93
N LYS A 84 14.65 5.31 6.12
CA LYS A 84 15.21 4.69 7.33
C LYS A 84 15.03 3.17 7.33
N PHE A 85 13.98 2.67 6.68
CA PHE A 85 13.74 1.25 6.47
C PHE A 85 14.78 0.60 5.55
N SER A 86 15.16 1.27 4.45
CA SER A 86 16.23 0.76 3.57
C SER A 86 17.59 0.68 4.28
N ILE A 87 17.91 1.65 5.15
CA ILE A 87 19.13 1.62 5.98
C ILE A 87 19.08 0.52 7.05
N ASN A 88 17.90 0.16 7.57
CA ASN A 88 17.75 -0.94 8.53
C ASN A 88 17.89 -2.33 7.88
N MET A 89 17.50 -2.49 6.60
CA MET A 89 17.64 -3.77 5.89
C MET A 89 19.11 -4.18 5.73
N ASP A 90 20.02 -3.21 5.55
CA ASP A 90 21.46 -3.46 5.50
C ASP A 90 22.01 -4.00 6.83
N ASP A 91 21.45 -3.55 7.96
CA ASP A 91 21.87 -4.01 9.28
C ASP A 91 21.33 -5.41 9.60
N VAL A 92 20.11 -5.73 9.13
CA VAL A 92 19.56 -7.09 9.15
C VAL A 92 20.41 -8.03 8.29
N ALA A 93 20.83 -7.60 7.09
CA ALA A 93 21.70 -8.39 6.22
C ALA A 93 23.09 -8.63 6.86
N ARG A 94 23.66 -7.62 7.52
CA ARG A 94 24.95 -7.73 8.24
C ARG A 94 24.85 -8.68 9.43
N ALA A 95 23.77 -8.57 10.22
CA ALA A 95 23.53 -9.45 11.36
C ALA A 95 23.30 -10.90 10.90
N TYR A 96 22.53 -11.10 9.83
CA TYR A 96 22.30 -12.42 9.24
C TYR A 96 23.60 -13.06 8.73
N ALA A 97 24.45 -12.29 8.06
CA ALA A 97 25.75 -12.74 7.58
C ALA A 97 26.71 -13.09 8.72
N ALA A 98 26.74 -12.29 9.80
CA ALA A 98 27.58 -12.56 10.97
C ALA A 98 27.15 -13.84 11.70
N VAL A 99 25.85 -14.07 11.87
CA VAL A 99 25.31 -15.30 12.46
C VAL A 99 25.63 -16.53 11.61
N HIS A 100 25.48 -16.44 10.28
CA HIS A 100 25.82 -17.54 9.37
C HIS A 100 27.32 -17.85 9.32
N ALA A 101 28.17 -16.83 9.47
CA ALA A 101 29.62 -17.03 9.57
C ALA A 101 30.00 -17.72 10.89
N ALA A 102 29.37 -17.35 12.01
CA ALA A 102 29.57 -17.97 13.31
C ALA A 102 29.06 -19.42 13.35
N ASP A 103 27.89 -19.69 12.76
CA ASP A 103 27.27 -21.02 12.73
C ASP A 103 28.10 -22.02 11.93
N ARG A 104 28.62 -21.59 10.76
CA ARG A 104 29.57 -22.39 9.97
C ARG A 104 30.85 -22.68 10.76
N ALA A 105 31.36 -21.74 11.56
CA ALA A 105 32.54 -21.96 12.40
C ALA A 105 32.28 -22.93 13.57
N SER A 106 31.06 -22.96 14.14
CA SER A 106 30.71 -23.91 15.20
C SER A 106 30.54 -25.35 14.72
N THR A 107 30.06 -25.56 13.49
CA THR A 107 29.95 -26.92 12.89
C THR A 107 31.33 -27.58 12.74
N PHE A 108 32.36 -26.81 12.37
CA PHE A 108 33.74 -27.30 12.32
C PHE A 108 34.35 -27.53 13.71
N ARG A 109 33.95 -26.73 14.72
CA ARG A 109 34.42 -26.91 16.09
C ARG A 109 33.90 -28.21 16.72
N MET A 110 32.63 -28.58 16.49
CA MET A 110 32.11 -29.86 16.97
C MET A 110 32.91 -31.04 16.44
N SER A 111 33.22 -31.09 15.13
CA SER A 111 34.04 -32.17 14.55
C SER A 111 35.43 -32.26 15.18
N SER A 112 36.11 -31.14 15.41
CA SER A 112 37.44 -31.13 16.04
C SER A 112 37.41 -31.56 17.51
N GLU A 113 36.34 -31.21 18.24
CA GLU A 113 36.16 -31.63 19.64
C GLU A 113 35.83 -33.14 19.70
N PHE A 114 35.09 -33.68 18.72
CA PHE A 114 34.84 -35.12 18.60
C PHE A 114 36.13 -35.90 18.30
N ASP A 115 37.00 -35.40 17.42
CA ASP A 115 38.30 -36.02 17.16
C ASP A 115 39.22 -35.96 18.39
N ALA A 116 39.24 -34.85 19.13
CA ALA A 116 39.97 -34.72 20.39
C ALA A 116 39.45 -35.65 21.49
N VAL A 117 38.12 -35.86 21.56
CA VAL A 117 37.51 -36.84 22.47
C VAL A 117 37.85 -38.26 22.02
N ARG A 118 37.83 -38.56 20.71
CA ARG A 118 38.21 -39.88 20.16
C ARG A 118 39.67 -40.21 20.43
N GLU A 119 40.58 -39.25 20.27
CA GLU A 119 41.99 -39.39 20.58
C GLU A 119 42.20 -39.65 22.08
N ARG A 120 41.53 -38.88 22.96
CA ARG A 120 41.51 -39.15 24.40
C ARG A 120 40.94 -40.52 24.77
N LEU A 121 39.90 -40.98 24.08
CA LEU A 121 39.28 -42.28 24.30
C LEU A 121 40.22 -43.42 23.89
N SER A 122 40.97 -43.25 22.79
CA SER A 122 42.03 -44.19 22.39
C SER A 122 43.20 -44.20 23.38
N TYR A 123 43.60 -43.04 23.89
CA TYR A 123 44.64 -42.92 24.90
C TYR A 123 44.22 -43.57 26.23
N LEU A 124 42.96 -43.42 26.63
CA LEU A 124 42.40 -44.06 27.83
C LEU A 124 42.22 -45.58 27.67
N ARG A 125 41.95 -46.06 26.45
CA ARG A 125 41.88 -47.49 26.12
C ARG A 125 43.24 -48.18 26.22
N ASP A 126 44.31 -47.50 25.80
CA ASP A 126 45.65 -48.08 25.75
C ASP A 126 46.41 -47.91 27.10
N HIS A 127 45.74 -47.38 28.14
CA HIS A 127 46.31 -47.16 29.48
C HIS A 127 46.17 -48.42 30.37
N PRO A 128 47.26 -48.92 31.00
CA PRO A 128 47.33 -50.24 31.63
C PRO A 128 46.43 -50.45 32.85
N ASP A 129 45.92 -49.39 33.49
CA ASP A 129 45.07 -49.45 34.69
C ASP A 129 43.55 -49.35 34.41
N LEU A 130 43.13 -49.23 33.15
CA LEU A 130 41.72 -49.01 32.76
C LEU A 130 41.08 -50.19 32.01
N SER A 131 41.73 -51.36 32.00
CA SER A 131 41.24 -52.57 31.29
C SER A 131 39.89 -53.12 31.78
N THR A 132 39.29 -52.52 32.82
CA THR A 132 37.98 -52.90 33.38
C THR A 132 36.84 -51.95 32.99
N LEU A 133 37.10 -50.86 32.28
CA LEU A 133 36.10 -49.85 31.84
C LEU A 133 35.57 -50.09 30.40
N GLU A 134 35.93 -51.22 29.80
CA GLU A 134 35.70 -51.57 28.38
C GLU A 134 34.25 -51.40 27.89
N PRO A 135 33.20 -51.81 28.61
CA PRO A 135 31.83 -51.77 28.07
C PRO A 135 31.22 -50.36 27.99
N GLY A 136 31.38 -49.54 29.04
CA GLY A 136 30.72 -48.23 29.12
C GLY A 136 31.36 -47.16 28.22
N LEU A 137 32.67 -47.23 28.02
CA LEU A 137 33.39 -46.31 27.15
C LEU A 137 33.10 -46.60 25.66
N LEU A 138 32.94 -47.88 25.30
CA LEU A 138 32.51 -48.30 23.96
C LEU A 138 31.05 -47.93 23.68
N GLU A 139 30.16 -48.00 24.68
CA GLU A 139 28.76 -47.61 24.54
C GLU A 139 28.58 -46.10 24.32
N VAL A 140 29.28 -45.26 25.09
CA VAL A 140 29.25 -43.80 24.90
C VAL A 140 29.87 -43.38 23.56
N ALA A 141 30.97 -44.02 23.16
CA ALA A 141 31.57 -43.78 21.85
C ALA A 141 30.65 -44.24 20.69
N ALA A 142 29.93 -45.35 20.86
CA ALA A 142 28.95 -45.84 19.89
C ALA A 142 27.72 -44.92 19.80
N GLN A 143 27.19 -44.43 20.93
CA GLN A 143 26.08 -43.48 20.95
C GLN A 143 26.47 -42.14 20.30
N MET A 144 27.63 -41.58 20.63
CA MET A 144 28.11 -40.35 20.01
C MET A 144 28.39 -40.54 18.51
N SER A 145 28.97 -41.68 18.09
CA SER A 145 29.18 -41.98 16.66
C SER A 145 27.87 -42.13 15.89
N HIS A 146 26.80 -42.62 16.52
CA HIS A 146 25.49 -42.74 15.88
C HIS A 146 24.87 -41.36 15.65
N ILE A 147 24.89 -40.50 16.67
CA ILE A 147 24.35 -39.14 16.61
C ILE A 147 25.11 -38.28 15.59
N SER A 148 26.44 -38.35 15.55
CA SER A 148 27.24 -37.62 14.56
C SER A 148 27.01 -38.12 13.13
N LYS A 149 26.81 -39.43 12.93
CA LYS A 149 26.46 -40.00 11.62
C LYS A 149 25.06 -39.57 11.18
N GLU A 150 24.11 -39.52 12.10
CA GLU A 150 22.74 -39.08 11.81
C GLU A 150 22.72 -37.60 11.43
N LEU A 151 23.41 -36.73 12.18
CA LEU A 151 23.60 -35.32 11.84
C LEU A 151 24.30 -35.12 10.51
N ALA A 152 25.40 -35.84 10.23
CA ALA A 152 26.11 -35.77 8.96
C ALA A 152 25.25 -36.27 7.77
N THR A 153 24.34 -37.20 8.01
CA THR A 153 23.42 -37.72 6.98
C THR A 153 22.23 -36.77 6.74
N LEU A 154 21.79 -36.07 7.78
CA LEU A 154 20.69 -35.10 7.71
C LEU A 154 21.18 -33.78 7.10
N TYR A 155 22.37 -33.32 7.47
CA TYR A 155 23.06 -32.14 6.97
C TYR A 155 24.11 -32.46 5.89
N ALA A 156 23.94 -33.57 5.17
CA ALA A 156 24.81 -33.89 4.04
C ALA A 156 24.74 -32.75 3.02
N ASP A 157 25.89 -32.30 2.52
CA ASP A 157 26.00 -31.14 1.63
C ASP A 157 25.08 -31.28 0.38
N ASP A 158 24.90 -32.50 -0.16
CA ASP A 158 23.98 -32.78 -1.30
C ASP A 158 22.53 -32.37 -1.00
N LYS A 159 22.05 -32.58 0.24
CA LYS A 159 20.69 -32.22 0.63
C LYS A 159 20.53 -30.71 0.77
N ILE A 160 21.55 -30.04 1.30
CA ILE A 160 21.57 -28.59 1.45
C ILE A 160 21.63 -27.92 0.07
N ASP A 161 22.46 -28.42 -0.84
CA ASP A 161 22.57 -27.90 -2.20
C ASP A 161 21.28 -28.10 -2.99
N ARG A 162 20.61 -29.25 -2.82
CA ARG A 162 19.28 -29.50 -3.41
C ARG A 162 18.20 -28.58 -2.84
N ALA A 163 18.21 -28.32 -1.52
CA ALA A 163 17.29 -27.37 -0.92
C ALA A 163 17.54 -25.95 -1.45
N ARG A 164 18.80 -25.55 -1.61
CA ARG A 164 19.19 -24.26 -2.20
C ARG A 164 18.73 -24.15 -3.65
N SER A 165 18.92 -25.20 -4.47
CA SER A 165 18.47 -25.20 -5.86
C SER A 165 16.94 -25.10 -5.95
N PHE A 166 16.21 -25.79 -5.08
CA PHE A 166 14.75 -25.69 -5.01
C PHE A 166 14.29 -24.28 -4.65
N LEU A 167 14.90 -23.64 -3.65
CA LEU A 167 14.57 -22.26 -3.28
C LEU A 167 14.87 -21.28 -4.42
N LYS A 168 15.99 -21.46 -5.14
CA LYS A 168 16.31 -20.64 -6.30
C LYS A 168 15.28 -20.81 -7.42
N GLN A 169 14.90 -22.05 -7.73
CA GLN A 169 13.86 -22.32 -8.71
C GLN A 169 12.52 -21.69 -8.31
N ARG A 170 12.14 -21.79 -7.03
CA ARG A 170 10.91 -21.16 -6.52
C ARG A 170 10.94 -19.64 -6.61
N GLN A 171 12.10 -19.02 -6.42
CA GLN A 171 12.26 -17.57 -6.64
C GLN A 171 12.03 -17.21 -8.11
N GLU A 172 12.66 -17.93 -9.04
CA GLU A 172 12.48 -17.71 -10.48
C GLU A 172 11.01 -17.93 -10.91
N GLU A 173 10.32 -18.93 -10.34
CA GLU A 173 8.89 -19.16 -10.57
C GLU A 173 8.01 -18.01 -10.05
N VAL A 174 8.32 -17.45 -8.87
CA VAL A 174 7.60 -16.30 -8.31
C VAL A 174 7.81 -15.06 -9.16
N ASP A 175 9.02 -14.83 -9.65
CA ASP A 175 9.32 -13.68 -10.53
C ASP A 175 8.56 -13.78 -11.85
N LEU A 176 8.51 -14.97 -12.46
CA LEU A 176 7.71 -15.23 -13.65
C LEU A 176 6.20 -15.05 -13.38
N PHE A 177 5.72 -15.52 -12.24
CA PHE A 177 4.33 -15.35 -11.83
C PHE A 177 3.96 -13.87 -11.67
N ASN A 178 4.81 -13.07 -11.01
CA ASN A 178 4.61 -11.63 -10.87
C ASN A 178 4.57 -10.92 -12.22
N SER A 179 5.47 -11.27 -13.14
CA SER A 179 5.44 -10.72 -14.51
C SER A 179 4.11 -10.99 -15.23
N ARG A 180 3.57 -12.21 -15.09
CA ARG A 180 2.24 -12.55 -15.65
C ARG A 180 1.11 -11.78 -14.97
N LEU A 181 1.20 -11.58 -13.67
CA LEU A 181 0.20 -10.86 -12.89
C LEU A 181 0.16 -9.38 -13.29
N ASP A 182 1.31 -8.77 -13.52
CA ASP A 182 1.41 -7.39 -13.99
C ASP A 182 0.85 -7.23 -15.42
N GLN A 183 1.11 -8.19 -16.31
CA GLN A 183 0.48 -8.22 -17.64
C GLN A 183 -1.05 -8.32 -17.54
N ALA A 184 -1.56 -9.22 -16.70
CA ALA A 184 -3.01 -9.39 -16.50
C ALA A 184 -3.66 -8.12 -15.92
N LYS A 185 -2.98 -7.42 -14.99
CA LYS A 185 -3.43 -6.12 -14.47
C LYS A 185 -3.48 -5.05 -15.56
N GLY A 186 -2.46 -4.99 -16.41
CA GLY A 186 -2.41 -4.07 -17.55
C GLY A 186 -3.63 -4.27 -18.46
N ILE A 187 -3.86 -5.51 -18.88
CA ILE A 187 -5.01 -5.89 -19.72
C ILE A 187 -6.34 -5.55 -19.03
N SER A 188 -6.48 -5.81 -17.73
CA SER A 188 -7.69 -5.46 -16.98
C SER A 188 -7.94 -3.95 -16.94
N ASN A 189 -6.87 -3.15 -16.82
CA ASN A 189 -6.98 -1.70 -16.83
C ASN A 189 -7.34 -1.15 -18.22
N GLU A 190 -6.76 -1.72 -19.27
CA GLU A 190 -7.12 -1.41 -20.66
C GLU A 190 -8.59 -1.73 -20.95
N MET A 191 -9.08 -2.90 -20.52
CA MET A 191 -10.50 -3.25 -20.65
C MET A 191 -11.42 -2.27 -19.91
N LYS A 192 -11.04 -1.81 -18.72
CA LYS A 192 -11.81 -0.79 -17.99
C LYS A 192 -11.85 0.53 -18.74
N HIS A 193 -10.74 0.92 -19.35
CA HIS A 193 -10.68 2.14 -20.14
C HIS A 193 -11.58 2.04 -21.39
N TRP A 194 -11.54 0.92 -22.12
CA TRP A 194 -12.43 0.69 -23.26
C TRP A 194 -13.90 0.66 -22.86
N LEU A 195 -14.24 0.04 -21.72
CA LEU A 195 -15.60 0.06 -21.21
C LEU A 195 -16.08 1.50 -20.98
N HIS A 196 -15.25 2.33 -20.35
CA HIS A 196 -15.60 3.72 -20.09
C HIS A 196 -15.77 4.54 -21.38
N GLU A 197 -14.90 4.32 -22.37
CA GLU A 197 -15.01 4.97 -23.68
C GLU A 197 -16.32 4.58 -24.38
N VAL A 198 -16.65 3.27 -24.38
CA VAL A 198 -17.90 2.77 -24.98
C VAL A 198 -19.13 3.33 -24.26
N GLU A 199 -19.12 3.40 -22.93
CA GLU A 199 -20.21 4.02 -22.15
C GLU A 199 -20.39 5.51 -22.50
N LEU A 200 -19.30 6.25 -22.69
CA LEU A 200 -19.34 7.64 -23.13
C LEU A 200 -19.92 7.75 -24.54
N GLU A 201 -19.46 6.93 -25.48
CA GLU A 201 -19.98 6.90 -26.85
C GLU A 201 -21.48 6.56 -26.89
N GLU A 202 -21.92 5.57 -26.10
CA GLU A 202 -23.33 5.21 -25.98
C GLU A 202 -24.16 6.35 -25.40
N SER A 203 -23.64 7.05 -24.38
CA SER A 203 -24.31 8.23 -23.81
C SER A 203 -24.48 9.34 -24.85
N VAL A 204 -23.48 9.58 -25.69
CA VAL A 204 -23.55 10.57 -26.78
C VAL A 204 -24.55 10.13 -27.84
N ALA A 205 -24.53 8.86 -28.25
CA ALA A 205 -25.46 8.30 -29.22
C ALA A 205 -26.91 8.39 -28.73
N SER A 206 -27.15 8.09 -27.45
CA SER A 206 -28.48 8.21 -26.84
C SER A 206 -28.99 9.65 -26.83
N ALA A 207 -28.12 10.62 -26.51
CA ALA A 207 -28.45 12.04 -26.52
C ALA A 207 -28.75 12.55 -27.95
N GLN A 208 -27.98 12.10 -28.94
CA GLN A 208 -28.23 12.41 -30.34
C GLN A 208 -29.56 11.84 -30.83
N LEU A 209 -29.89 10.61 -30.42
CA LEU A 209 -31.15 9.96 -30.78
C LEU A 209 -32.35 10.67 -30.14
N GLU A 210 -32.23 11.10 -28.88
CA GLU A 210 -33.29 11.88 -28.21
C GLU A 210 -33.47 13.25 -28.87
N ARG A 211 -32.38 13.92 -29.24
CA ARG A 211 -32.44 15.17 -30.00
C ARG A 211 -33.12 14.97 -31.36
N LEU A 212 -32.76 13.93 -32.11
CA LEU A 212 -33.39 13.63 -33.40
C LEU A 212 -34.89 13.33 -33.23
N ARG A 213 -35.28 12.60 -32.17
CA ARG A 213 -36.69 12.37 -31.83
C ARG A 213 -37.42 13.68 -31.52
N ALA A 214 -36.78 14.61 -30.81
CA ALA A 214 -37.36 15.92 -30.53
C ALA A 214 -37.53 16.74 -31.82
N GLU A 215 -36.51 16.79 -32.68
CA GLU A 215 -36.56 17.48 -33.99
C GLU A 215 -37.64 16.88 -34.90
N MET A 216 -37.77 15.54 -34.98
CA MET A 216 -38.85 14.91 -35.76
C MET A 216 -40.24 15.22 -35.21
N ARG A 217 -40.40 15.33 -33.89
CA ARG A 217 -41.68 15.70 -33.25
C ARG A 217 -42.07 17.14 -33.55
N GLU A 218 -41.09 18.04 -33.66
CA GLU A 218 -41.30 19.43 -34.06
C GLU A 218 -41.73 19.55 -35.53
N VAL A 219 -41.06 18.81 -36.43
CA VAL A 219 -41.35 18.85 -37.87
C VAL A 219 -42.67 18.15 -38.21
N MET A 220 -43.07 17.13 -37.44
CA MET A 220 -44.27 16.34 -37.73
C MET A 220 -45.11 16.04 -36.46
N PRO A 221 -45.79 17.06 -35.90
CA PRO A 221 -46.52 16.93 -34.63
C PRO A 221 -47.69 15.93 -34.70
N GLU A 222 -48.27 15.73 -35.88
CA GLU A 222 -49.43 14.86 -36.13
C GLU A 222 -49.10 13.36 -36.09
N LEU A 223 -47.83 12.94 -36.19
CA LEU A 223 -47.43 11.51 -36.12
C LEU A 223 -47.06 11.04 -34.70
N GLY A 224 -46.97 11.95 -33.73
CA GLY A 224 -46.65 11.62 -32.33
C GLY A 224 -47.86 11.20 -31.48
N ILE A 225 -49.07 11.22 -32.05
CA ILE A 225 -50.25 10.65 -31.41
C ILE A 225 -50.45 9.29 -32.04
N GLU A 226 -49.93 8.25 -31.41
CA GLU A 226 -50.48 6.91 -31.58
C GLU A 226 -51.91 6.99 -31.02
N ARG A 227 -52.85 7.46 -31.86
CA ARG A 227 -54.27 7.23 -31.64
C ARG A 227 -54.41 5.72 -31.77
N VAL A 228 -54.36 5.03 -30.62
CA VAL A 228 -55.18 3.84 -30.46
C VAL A 228 -56.60 4.33 -30.69
N VAL A 229 -57.04 4.25 -31.95
CA VAL A 229 -58.45 4.30 -32.28
C VAL A 229 -59.00 3.05 -31.61
N ALA A 230 -59.51 3.22 -30.40
CA ALA A 230 -60.47 2.27 -29.86
C ALA A 230 -61.62 2.25 -30.86
N THR A 231 -61.60 1.27 -31.76
CA THR A 231 -62.76 0.90 -32.57
C THR A 231 -63.77 0.34 -31.59
N ASP A 232 -64.52 1.24 -30.96
CA ASP A 232 -65.65 0.88 -30.13
C ASP A 232 -66.75 0.36 -31.05
N GLY A 233 -67.04 -0.92 -30.90
CA GLY A 233 -68.19 -1.61 -31.49
C GLY A 233 -68.07 -2.00 -32.96
N LEU A 234 -67.64 -3.23 -33.24
CA LEU A 234 -68.58 -4.30 -33.61
C LEU A 234 -67.86 -5.62 -33.91
N ASN A 235 -68.46 -6.69 -33.40
CA ASN A 235 -68.40 -8.07 -33.85
C ASN A 235 -67.13 -8.86 -33.50
N ASP A 236 -67.20 -9.73 -32.50
CA ASP A 236 -67.84 -11.07 -32.49
C ASP A 236 -66.85 -12.15 -32.91
N THR A 237 -66.70 -13.12 -32.00
CA THR A 237 -66.08 -14.44 -32.18
C THR A 237 -64.58 -14.56 -32.51
N ASN A 238 -63.89 -15.14 -31.51
CA ASN A 238 -63.04 -16.32 -31.65
C ASN A 238 -61.55 -16.15 -32.01
N ASP A 239 -60.79 -16.88 -31.21
CA ASP A 239 -59.60 -17.66 -31.54
C ASP A 239 -58.25 -17.08 -31.13
N GLY A 240 -57.46 -18.00 -30.57
CA GLY A 240 -56.24 -17.75 -29.85
C GLY A 240 -55.08 -17.31 -30.72
N ARG A 241 -54.09 -16.71 -30.06
CA ARG A 241 -52.82 -17.39 -29.79
C ARG A 241 -51.94 -16.48 -28.95
N ASP A 242 -51.70 -16.94 -27.73
CA ASP A 242 -50.57 -16.57 -26.91
C ASP A 242 -49.32 -17.17 -27.59
N HIS A 243 -48.50 -16.32 -28.23
CA HIS A 243 -47.14 -16.63 -28.65
C HIS A 243 -46.22 -15.75 -27.81
N ASP A 244 -45.70 -16.29 -26.72
CA ASP A 244 -44.40 -16.99 -26.62
C ASP A 244 -43.19 -16.04 -26.57
N SER A 245 -42.80 -15.74 -25.34
CA SER A 245 -41.45 -15.89 -24.77
C SER A 245 -40.22 -15.51 -25.60
N ARG A 246 -39.37 -14.66 -25.00
CA ARG A 246 -37.99 -15.04 -24.65
C ARG A 246 -37.34 -13.99 -23.74
N ILE A 247 -37.27 -14.31 -22.46
CA ILE A 247 -36.31 -13.74 -21.51
C ILE A 247 -35.02 -14.56 -21.67
N ILE A 248 -33.91 -13.93 -22.05
CA ILE A 248 -32.59 -14.57 -22.12
C ILE A 248 -31.90 -14.35 -20.77
N GLU A 249 -31.90 -15.37 -19.92
CA GLU A 249 -30.99 -15.45 -18.77
C GLU A 249 -29.58 -15.82 -19.26
N MET A 250 -28.58 -14.99 -18.95
CA MET A 250 -27.18 -15.32 -19.18
C MET A 250 -26.68 -16.29 -18.09
N GLN A 251 -26.12 -17.43 -18.49
CA GLN A 251 -25.42 -18.32 -17.58
C GLN A 251 -24.07 -17.73 -17.11
N PRO A 252 -23.66 -17.96 -15.84
CA PRO A 252 -22.34 -17.62 -15.35
C PRO A 252 -21.33 -18.72 -15.75
N LYS A 253 -20.28 -18.34 -16.48
CA LYS A 253 -19.18 -19.26 -16.81
C LYS A 253 -18.26 -19.42 -15.59
N ALA A 254 -18.30 -20.59 -14.96
CA ALA A 254 -17.36 -21.03 -13.96
C ALA A 254 -16.15 -21.75 -14.60
N ALA A 255 -14.97 -21.43 -14.06
CA ALA A 255 -13.77 -22.23 -13.85
C ALA A 255 -13.43 -23.38 -14.82
N GLU A 256 -12.28 -23.23 -15.49
CA GLU A 256 -11.13 -24.15 -15.43
C GLU A 256 -9.83 -23.36 -15.57
#